data_AF-A0A7L3NRY8-F1
#
_entry.id   AF-A0A7L3NRY8-F1
#
_cell.length_a   1.000
_cell.length_b   1.000
_cell.length_c   1.000
_cell.angle_alpha   90.00
_cell.angle_beta   90.00
_cell.angle_gamma   90.00
#
_symmetry.space_group_name_H-M   'P 1'
#
loop_
_entity.id
_entity.type
_entity.pdbx_description
1 polymer ?
#
loop_
_entity_poly.entity_id
_entity_poly.type
_entity_poly.pdbx_seq_one_letter_code
_entity_poly.pdbx_strand_id
1 'polypeptide(L)'
;GMYVFLHAVKGTPFETPDQGKARLLTHWEQLDYGVQFTSSRKFFTISPIILYFLTSFYTKYDPTHFILNTTSLLTVLIPKLPQLHGVRIFGINKY
;
A
#
# COMPACT_ATOMS: atom_id res chain seq x y z
N GLY A 1 2.31 -2.35 -12.43
CA GLY A 1 0.86 -2.61 -12.48
C GLY A 1 0.23 -2.57 -11.11
N MET A 2 0.36 -3.64 -10.31
CA MET A 2 -0.34 -3.80 -9.03
C MET A 2 -0.10 -2.68 -8.00
N TYR A 3 1.14 -2.16 -7.92
CA TYR A 3 1.46 -1.04 -7.03
C TYR A 3 0.61 0.21 -7.35
N VAL A 4 0.55 0.60 -8.62
CA VAL A 4 -0.25 1.75 -9.09
C VAL A 4 -1.73 1.50 -8.84
N PHE A 5 -2.20 0.28 -9.09
CA PHE A 5 -3.59 -0.08 -8.84
C PHE A 5 -4.00 0.07 -7.37
N LEU A 6 -3.19 -0.45 -6.44
CA LEU A 6 -3.53 -0.40 -5.02
C LEU A 6 -3.35 0.99 -4.39
N HIS A 7 -2.39 1.80 -4.88
CA HIS A 7 -1.95 3.03 -4.21
C HIS A 7 -2.36 4.32 -4.93
N ALA A 8 -2.69 4.26 -6.23
CA ALA A 8 -2.98 5.45 -7.03
C ALA A 8 -4.37 5.41 -7.69
N VAL A 9 -4.84 4.22 -8.11
CA VAL A 9 -6.16 4.07 -8.72
C VAL A 9 -7.24 4.21 -7.65
N LYS A 10 -8.21 5.08 -7.94
CA LYS A 10 -9.38 5.38 -7.10
C LYS A 10 -10.66 4.88 -7.75
N GLY A 11 -11.72 4.77 -6.94
CA GLY A 11 -13.03 4.35 -7.40
C GLY A 11 -13.14 2.85 -7.60
N THR A 12 -14.17 2.44 -8.32
CA THR A 12 -14.49 1.04 -8.63
C THR A 12 -14.15 0.76 -10.09
N PRO A 13 -12.93 0.30 -10.41
CA PRO A 13 -12.46 0.15 -11.79
C PRO A 13 -13.21 -0.92 -12.60
N PHE A 14 -13.96 -1.80 -11.93
CA PHE A 14 -14.71 -2.89 -12.54
C PHE A 14 -16.22 -2.81 -12.31
N GLU A 15 -16.70 -1.80 -11.57
CA GLU A 15 -18.13 -1.58 -11.36
C GLU A 15 -18.55 -0.23 -11.92
N THR A 16 -19.85 -0.03 -12.07
CA THR A 16 -20.42 1.26 -12.47
C THR A 16 -19.84 2.36 -11.56
N PRO A 17 -19.34 3.48 -12.11
CA PRO A 17 -18.76 4.54 -11.31
C PRO A 17 -19.75 5.05 -10.27
N ASP A 18 -19.51 4.72 -9.00
CA ASP A 18 -20.30 5.27 -7.90
C ASP A 18 -19.95 6.76 -7.71
N GLN A 19 -20.98 7.61 -7.59
CA GLN A 19 -20.81 9.02 -7.23
C GLN A 19 -20.58 9.21 -5.72
N GLY A 20 -20.64 8.12 -4.94
CA GLY A 20 -20.41 8.09 -3.51
C GLY A 20 -18.94 8.10 -3.07
N LYS A 21 -18.72 7.72 -1.81
CA LYS A 21 -17.43 7.85 -1.11
C LYS A 21 -16.30 7.03 -1.76
N ALA A 22 -16.64 5.96 -2.48
CA ALA A 22 -15.66 5.08 -3.15
C ALA A 22 -14.81 5.82 -4.20
N ARG A 23 -15.35 6.87 -4.83
CA ARG A 23 -14.62 7.69 -5.83
C ARG A 23 -13.35 8.32 -5.27
N LEU A 24 -13.34 8.62 -3.97
CA LEU A 24 -12.25 9.35 -3.32
C LEU A 24 -11.22 8.43 -2.66
N LEU A 25 -11.53 7.14 -2.56
CA LEU A 25 -10.73 6.14 -1.88
C LEU A 25 -9.93 5.33 -2.90
N THR A 26 -8.68 5.07 -2.57
CA THR A 26 -7.83 4.11 -3.28
C THR A 26 -8.34 2.69 -3.08
N HIS A 27 -7.91 1.77 -3.95
CA HIS A 27 -8.30 0.37 -3.82
C HIS A 27 -7.84 -0.26 -2.50
N TRP A 28 -6.69 0.16 -1.96
CA TRP A 28 -6.26 -0.23 -0.61
C TRP A 28 -7.23 0.22 0.48
N GLU A 29 -7.75 1.44 0.39
CA GLU A 29 -8.67 1.99 1.39
C GLU A 29 -10.06 1.33 1.31
N GLN A 30 -10.48 0.92 0.11
CA GLN A 30 -11.73 0.18 -0.11
C GLN A 30 -11.65 -1.29 0.31
N LEU A 31 -10.44 -1.86 0.40
CA LEU A 31 -10.24 -3.28 0.74
C LEU A 31 -10.93 -3.66 2.06
N ASP A 32 -11.63 -4.80 2.07
CA ASP A 32 -12.47 -5.25 3.19
C ASP A 32 -13.41 -4.16 3.74
N TYR A 33 -14.04 -3.38 2.85
CA TYR A 33 -14.96 -2.29 3.19
C TYR A 33 -14.35 -1.20 4.09
N GLY A 34 -13.02 -1.02 4.05
CA GLY A 34 -12.31 -0.07 4.89
C GLY A 34 -12.05 -0.54 6.33
N VAL A 35 -12.43 -1.78 6.67
CA VAL A 35 -12.16 -2.36 7.98
C VAL A 35 -10.65 -2.56 8.13
N GLN A 36 -10.09 -2.04 9.22
CA GLN A 36 -8.67 -2.14 9.52
C GLN A 36 -8.34 -3.50 10.16
N PHE A 37 -7.08 -3.93 10.03
CA PHE A 37 -6.54 -5.14 10.68
C PHE A 37 -7.20 -6.48 10.32
N THR A 38 -7.84 -6.57 9.16
CA THR A 38 -8.35 -7.81 8.57
C THR A 38 -7.21 -8.75 8.14
N SER A 39 -7.53 -10.03 7.94
CA SER A 39 -6.55 -11.04 7.49
C SER A 39 -5.91 -10.66 6.15
N SER A 40 -6.69 -10.15 5.20
CA SER A 40 -6.21 -9.70 3.89
C SER A 40 -5.23 -8.52 4.02
N ARG A 41 -5.57 -7.50 4.82
CA ARG A 41 -4.68 -6.36 5.07
C ARG A 41 -3.38 -6.80 5.74
N LYS A 42 -3.46 -7.69 6.74
CA LYS A 42 -2.29 -8.27 7.42
C LYS A 42 -1.41 -9.04 6.44
N PHE A 43 -1.99 -9.84 5.54
CA PHE A 43 -1.23 -10.55 4.52
C PHE A 43 -0.44 -9.58 3.62
N PHE A 44 -1.09 -8.52 3.12
CA PHE A 44 -0.46 -7.54 2.24
C PHE A 44 0.55 -6.60 2.92
N THR A 45 0.54 -6.50 4.25
CA THR A 45 1.55 -5.76 5.02
C THR A 45 2.69 -6.65 5.48
N ILE A 46 2.41 -7.90 5.87
CA ILE A 46 3.42 -8.85 6.35
C ILE A 46 4.27 -9.41 5.21
N SER A 47 3.67 -9.71 4.05
CA SER A 47 4.38 -10.26 2.89
C SER A 47 5.64 -9.46 2.50
N PRO A 48 5.59 -8.12 2.29
CA PRO A 48 6.79 -7.35 1.97
C PRO A 48 7.80 -7.28 3.11
N ILE A 49 7.37 -7.40 4.37
CA ILE A 49 8.29 -7.46 5.53
C ILE A 49 9.10 -8.76 5.51
N ILE A 50 8.45 -9.90 5.23
CA ILE A 50 9.13 -11.19 5.09
C ILE A 50 10.14 -11.13 3.94
N LEU A 51 9.73 -10.60 2.78
CA LEU A 51 10.63 -10.42 1.64
C LEU A 51 11.83 -9.53 1.97
N TYR A 52 11.61 -8.43 2.71
CA TYR A 52 12.68 -7.55 3.16
C TYR A 52 13.73 -8.31 4.00
N PHE A 53 13.29 -9.13 4.95
CA PHE A 53 14.19 -9.94 5.77
C PHE A 53 14.94 -10.99 4.94
N LEU A 54 14.24 -11.69 4.04
CA LEU A 54 14.86 -12.66 3.14
C LEU A 54 15.93 -11.99 2.26
N THR A 55 15.61 -10.89 1.59
CA THR A 55 16.55 -10.17 0.73
C THR A 55 17.75 -9.65 1.52
N SER A 56 17.53 -9.12 2.73
CA SER A 56 18.63 -8.65 3.59
C SER A 56 19.54 -9.81 4.03
N PHE A 57 18.95 -10.97 4.35
CA PHE A 57 19.68 -12.18 4.72
C PHE A 57 20.52 -12.72 3.54
N TYR A 58 19.93 -12.87 2.35
CA TYR A 58 20.63 -13.40 1.17
C TYR A 58 21.71 -12.46 0.63
N THR A 59 21.53 -11.16 0.77
CA THR A 59 22.54 -10.15 0.37
C THR A 59 23.62 -9.94 1.42
N LYS A 60 23.60 -10.72 2.52
CA LYS A 60 24.52 -10.60 3.66
C LYS A 60 24.61 -9.16 4.19
N TYR A 61 23.48 -8.44 4.17
CA TYR A 61 23.39 -7.05 4.60
C TYR A 61 24.32 -6.09 3.85
N ASP A 62 24.57 -6.34 2.56
CA ASP A 62 25.28 -5.38 1.72
C ASP A 62 24.61 -3.99 1.80
N PRO A 63 25.35 -2.90 2.11
CA PRO A 63 24.77 -1.59 2.36
C PRO A 63 23.94 -1.06 1.20
N THR A 64 24.33 -1.32 -0.04
CA THR A 64 23.62 -0.80 -1.22
C THR A 64 22.27 -1.49 -1.37
N HIS A 65 22.25 -2.81 -1.23
CA HIS A 65 21.03 -3.61 -1.33
C HIS A 65 20.11 -3.35 -0.15
N PHE A 66 20.69 -3.17 1.04
CA PHE A 66 19.95 -2.85 2.25
C PHE A 66 19.20 -1.52 2.14
N ILE A 67 19.86 -0.47 1.64
CA ILE A 67 19.22 0.85 1.44
C ILE A 67 18.09 0.75 0.42
N LEU A 68 18.34 0.13 -0.75
CA LEU A 68 17.31 -0.02 -1.78
C LEU A 68 16.11 -0.84 -1.30
N ASN A 69 16.37 -1.94 -0.59
CA ASN A 69 15.34 -2.79 0.00
C ASN A 69 14.54 -2.05 1.08
N THR A 70 15.21 -1.24 1.91
CA THR A 70 14.56 -0.39 2.93
C THR A 70 13.67 0.67 2.28
N THR A 71 14.18 1.40 1.28
CA THR A 71 13.38 2.39 0.54
C THR A 71 12.17 1.74 -0.11
N SER A 72 12.35 0.58 -0.75
CA SER A 72 11.26 -0.20 -1.33
C SER A 72 10.19 -0.56 -0.28
N LEU A 73 10.61 -1.10 0.87
CA LEU A 73 9.69 -1.44 1.96
C LEU A 73 8.89 -0.22 2.46
N LEU A 74 9.57 0.92 2.66
CA LEU A 74 8.94 2.15 3.13
C LEU A 74 7.88 2.66 2.14
N THR A 75 8.16 2.65 0.84
CA THR A 75 7.19 3.09 -0.18
C THR A 75 5.93 2.23 -0.25
N VAL A 76 5.99 0.98 0.23
CA VAL A 76 4.85 0.06 0.27
C VAL A 76 4.12 0.11 1.62
N LEU A 77 4.84 0.27 2.74
CA LEU A 77 4.23 0.25 4.08
C LEU A 77 3.65 1.59 4.51
N ILE A 78 4.31 2.71 4.22
CA ILE A 78 3.83 4.06 4.61
C ILE A 78 2.38 4.29 4.18
N PRO A 79 1.98 4.14 2.90
CA PRO A 79 0.60 4.41 2.49
C PRO A 79 -0.42 3.41 3.06
N LYS A 80 0.04 2.29 3.64
CA LYS A 80 -0.83 1.27 4.22
C LYS A 80 -1.06 1.44 5.72
N LEU A 81 -0.40 2.40 6.36
CA LEU A 81 -0.57 2.67 7.78
C LEU A 81 -1.99 3.18 8.08
N PRO A 82 -2.64 2.70 9.15
CA PRO A 82 -4.00 3.12 9.50
C PRO A 82 -4.09 4.61 9.82
N GLN A 83 -3.00 5.22 10.32
CA GLN A 83 -2.92 6.67 10.57
C GLN A 83 -2.99 7.51 9.29
N LEU A 84 -2.68 6.89 8.13
CA LEU A 84 -2.69 7.54 6.82
C LEU A 84 -3.95 7.21 6.02
N HIS A 85 -4.93 6.54 6.63
CA HIS A 85 -6.21 6.25 5.99
C HIS A 85 -6.97 7.55 5.69
N GLY A 86 -7.28 7.78 4.41
CA GLY A 86 -7.88 9.03 3.92
C GLY A 86 -6.93 10.23 3.90
N VAL A 87 -5.67 10.06 4.31
CA VAL A 87 -4.67 11.13 4.34
C VAL A 87 -3.90 11.16 3.03
N ARG A 88 -3.98 12.28 2.34
CA ARG A 88 -3.33 12.50 1.04
C ARG A 88 -1.98 13.16 1.24
N ILE A 89 -0.94 12.35 1.38
CA ILE A 89 0.43 12.85 1.49
C ILE A 89 0.81 13.52 0.15
N PHE A 90 1.41 14.72 0.22
CA PHE A 90 1.80 15.55 -0.93
C PHE A 90 0.66 16.10 -1.80
N GLY A 91 -0.59 16.09 -1.33
CA GLY A 91 -1.72 16.62 -2.12
C GLY A 91 -2.06 15.79 -3.37
N ILE A 92 -1.39 14.65 -3.54
CA ILE A 92 -1.75 13.65 -4.54
C ILE A 92 -3.20 13.27 -4.26
N ASN A 93 -4.02 13.31 -5.30
CA ASN A 93 -5.41 12.92 -5.24
C ASN A 93 -6.37 13.88 -4.51
N LYS A 94 -6.11 15.19 -4.31
CA LYS A 94 -6.98 16.12 -3.51
C LYS A 94 -8.46 16.28 -3.96
N TYR A 95 -8.88 15.74 -5.10
CA TYR A 95 -10.25 15.84 -5.62
C TYR A 95 -10.86 14.50 -6.03
#